data_AF-A0A9E4J1Z6-F1
#
_entry.id   AF-A0A9E4J1Z6-F1
#
_cell.length_a   1.000
_cell.length_b   1.000
_cell.length_c   1.000
_cell.angle_alpha   90.00
_cell.angle_beta   90.00
_cell.angle_gamma   90.00
#
_symmetry.space_group_name_H-M   'P 1'
#
loop_
_entity.id
_entity.type
_entity.pdbx_description
1 polymer ?
#
loop_
_entity_poly.entity_id
_entity_poly.type
_entity_poly.pdbx_seq_one_letter_code
_entity_poly.pdbx_strand_id
1 'polypeptide(L)'
;LVDELISSDAYVDHWTLKWGDLLRSNRKFMSYKGMLTFRGWLREAIEENRPYDQLVHELVVASGSTLDQPAASYYRAARDPKEAMETTTQLFMGVRMVCAQCHDHPFERRTSTSR
;
A
#
# COMPACT_ATOMS: atom_id res chain seq x y z
N LEU A 1 0.46 -29.24 7.12
CA LEU A 1 1.41 -28.46 7.93
C LEU A 1 1.58 -27.02 7.43
N VAL A 2 2.02 -26.78 6.19
CA VAL A 2 2.13 -25.39 5.67
C VAL A 2 0.78 -24.69 5.66
N ASP A 3 -0.25 -25.32 5.08
CA ASP A 3 -1.60 -24.74 5.03
C ASP A 3 -2.19 -24.52 6.43
N GLU A 4 -1.93 -25.44 7.36
CA GLU A 4 -2.36 -25.34 8.76
C GLU A 4 -1.71 -24.16 9.49
N LEU A 5 -0.42 -23.90 9.25
CA LEU A 5 0.27 -22.75 9.83
C LEU A 5 -0.23 -21.43 9.25
N ILE A 6 -0.47 -21.39 7.93
CA ILE A 6 -0.99 -20.20 7.23
C ILE A 6 -2.43 -19.90 7.67
N SER A 7 -3.24 -20.92 7.95
CA SER A 7 -4.61 -20.76 8.44
C SER A 7 -4.73 -20.49 9.94
N SER A 8 -3.61 -20.36 10.67
CA SER A 8 -3.65 -20.07 12.11
C SER A 8 -3.89 -18.59 12.41
N ASP A 9 -4.63 -18.30 13.48
CA ASP A 9 -4.85 -16.91 13.94
C ASP A 9 -3.52 -16.19 14.22
N ALA A 10 -2.52 -16.89 14.74
CA ALA A 10 -1.21 -16.34 15.02
C ALA A 10 -0.48 -15.88 13.75
N TYR A 11 -0.62 -16.62 12.64
CA TYR A 11 -0.09 -16.22 11.34
C TYR A 11 -0.79 -14.97 10.82
N VAL A 12 -2.13 -14.96 10.88
CA VAL A 12 -2.95 -13.82 10.46
C VAL A 12 -2.58 -12.56 11.24
N ASP A 13 -2.47 -12.65 12.56
CA ASP A 13 -2.12 -11.51 13.42
C ASP A 13 -0.69 -11.02 13.17
N HIS A 14 0.27 -11.93 13.00
CA HIS A 14 1.66 -11.58 12.71
C HIS A 14 1.79 -10.82 11.38
N TRP A 15 1.17 -11.33 10.32
CA TRP A 15 1.22 -10.69 9.01
C TRP A 15 0.40 -9.41 8.96
N THR A 16 -0.70 -9.33 9.72
CA THR A 16 -1.49 -8.09 9.84
C THR A 16 -0.65 -6.98 10.46
N LEU A 17 0.13 -7.30 11.50
CA LEU A 17 1.06 -6.35 12.10
C LEU A 17 2.16 -5.95 11.10
N LYS A 18 2.78 -6.94 10.43
CA LYS A 18 3.85 -6.70 9.48
C LYS A 18 3.42 -5.80 8.31
N TRP A 19 2.27 -6.09 7.71
CA TRP A 19 1.68 -5.27 6.65
C TRP A 19 1.21 -3.92 7.16
N GLY A 20 0.64 -3.86 8.37
CA GLY A 20 0.28 -2.61 9.03
C GLY A 20 1.45 -1.65 9.18
N ASP A 21 2.63 -2.16 9.54
CA ASP A 21 3.87 -1.37 9.64
C ASP A 21 4.33 -0.85 8.27
N LEU A 22 4.37 -1.73 7.25
CA LEU A 22 4.79 -1.39 5.89
C LEU A 22 3.86 -0.36 5.24
N LEU A 23 2.55 -0.49 5.47
CA LEU A 23 1.51 0.41 4.98
C LEU A 23 1.28 1.61 5.89
N ARG A 24 2.10 1.77 6.95
CA ARG A 24 2.09 2.92 7.87
C ARG A 24 0.72 3.13 8.53
N SER A 25 0.01 2.06 8.86
CA SER A 25 -1.27 2.05 9.58
C SER A 25 -1.07 2.47 11.05
N ASN A 26 -1.04 3.78 11.31
CA ASN A 26 -0.84 4.31 12.66
C ASN A 26 -1.54 5.65 12.88
N ARG A 27 -1.67 6.04 14.16
CA ARG A 27 -2.39 7.25 14.58
C ARG A 27 -1.73 8.58 14.17
N LYS A 28 -0.52 8.56 13.61
CA LYS A 28 0.16 9.76 13.10
C LYS A 28 -0.47 10.26 11.80
N PHE A 29 -0.99 9.35 10.98
CA PHE A 29 -1.48 9.66 9.63
C PHE A 29 -3.01 9.52 9.49
N MET A 30 -3.67 8.85 10.44
CA MET A 30 -5.11 8.60 10.40
C MET A 30 -5.73 8.63 11.79
N SER A 31 -7.05 8.83 11.85
CA SER A 31 -7.80 8.78 13.11
C SER A 31 -7.73 7.38 13.73
N TYR A 32 -7.99 7.27 15.03
CA TYR A 32 -8.04 5.97 15.69
C TYR A 32 -9.02 5.01 15.02
N LYS A 33 -10.21 5.49 14.67
CA LYS A 33 -11.21 4.71 13.94
C LYS A 33 -10.69 4.28 12.58
N GLY A 34 -10.12 5.19 11.79
CA GLY A 34 -9.55 4.86 10.47
C GLY A 34 -8.43 3.83 10.55
N MET A 35 -7.54 3.93 11.54
CA MET A 35 -6.49 2.93 11.80
C MET A 35 -7.06 1.55 12.11
N LEU A 36 -8.08 1.47 12.97
CA LEU A 36 -8.73 0.20 13.29
C LEU A 36 -9.47 -0.39 12.08
N THR A 37 -10.17 0.44 11.32
CA THR A 37 -10.87 0.00 10.10
C THR A 37 -9.88 -0.52 9.06
N PHE A 38 -8.77 0.18 8.82
CA PHE A 38 -7.75 -0.26 7.87
C PHE A 38 -7.03 -1.52 8.34
N ARG A 39 -6.71 -1.63 9.64
CA ARG A 39 -6.14 -2.85 10.22
C ARG A 39 -7.11 -4.04 10.12
N GLY A 40 -8.41 -3.81 10.31
CA GLY A 40 -9.43 -4.84 10.13
C GLY A 40 -9.48 -5.37 8.70
N TRP A 41 -9.52 -4.47 7.72
CA TRP A 41 -9.47 -4.83 6.30
C TRP A 41 -8.19 -5.59 5.92
N LEU A 42 -7.04 -5.20 6.47
CA LEU A 42 -5.79 -5.94 6.27
C LEU A 42 -5.84 -7.35 6.86
N ARG A 43 -6.42 -7.49 8.06
CA ARG A 43 -6.57 -8.79 8.72
C ARG A 43 -7.43 -9.72 7.89
N GLU A 44 -8.57 -9.23 7.42
CA GLU A 44 -9.49 -9.96 6.53
C GLU A 44 -8.78 -10.41 5.25
N ALA A 45 -8.06 -9.51 4.57
CA ALA A 45 -7.33 -9.87 3.35
C ALA A 45 -6.28 -10.97 3.56
N ILE A 46 -5.63 -11.01 4.73
CA ILE A 46 -4.65 -12.07 5.07
C ILE A 46 -5.35 -13.38 5.43
N GLU A 47 -6.43 -13.30 6.20
CA GLU A 47 -7.25 -14.45 6.60
C GLU A 47 -7.87 -15.16 5.38
N GLU A 48 -8.31 -14.39 4.39
CA GLU A 48 -8.82 -14.89 3.10
C GLU A 48 -7.71 -15.39 2.16
N ASN A 49 -6.43 -15.25 2.54
CA ASN A 49 -5.28 -15.50 1.69
C ASN A 49 -5.41 -14.80 0.33
N ARG A 50 -5.81 -13.52 0.35
CA ARG A 50 -6.07 -12.74 -0.85
C ARG A 50 -4.82 -12.71 -1.75
N PRO A 51 -4.97 -12.98 -3.05
CA PRO A 51 -3.86 -12.89 -3.98
C PRO A 51 -3.16 -11.53 -3.92
N TYR A 52 -1.83 -11.56 -3.94
CA TYR A 52 -1.01 -10.36 -3.78
C TYR A 52 -1.35 -9.28 -4.83
N ASP A 53 -1.58 -9.68 -6.09
CA ASP A 53 -1.97 -8.77 -7.17
C ASP A 53 -3.30 -8.07 -6.89
N GLN A 54 -4.28 -8.77 -6.31
CA GLN A 54 -5.57 -8.19 -5.92
C GLN A 54 -5.41 -7.22 -4.75
N LEU A 55 -4.66 -7.61 -3.71
CA LEU A 55 -4.37 -6.74 -2.57
C LEU A 55 -3.71 -5.43 -3.01
N VAL A 56 -2.69 -5.51 -3.87
CA VAL A 56 -1.98 -4.34 -4.40
C VAL A 56 -2.90 -3.50 -5.28
N HIS A 57 -3.66 -4.15 -6.17
CA HIS A 57 -4.61 -3.44 -7.04
C HIS A 57 -5.63 -2.66 -6.21
N GLU A 58 -6.26 -3.28 -5.20
CA GLU A 58 -7.20 -2.62 -4.30
C GLU A 58 -6.57 -1.41 -3.58
N LEU A 59 -5.34 -1.52 -3.08
CA LEU A 59 -4.64 -0.40 -2.43
C LEU A 59 -4.38 0.77 -3.39
N VAL A 60 -3.95 0.46 -4.61
CA VAL A 60 -3.52 1.48 -5.59
C VAL A 60 -4.72 2.20 -6.23
N VAL A 61 -5.84 1.50 -6.45
CA VAL A 61 -7.03 2.10 -7.07
C VAL A 61 -8.02 2.70 -6.07
N ALA A 62 -7.84 2.44 -4.76
CA ALA A 62 -8.79 2.89 -3.74
C ALA A 62 -8.91 4.42 -3.69
N SER A 63 -10.15 4.90 -3.55
CA SER A 63 -10.45 6.33 -3.49
C SER A 63 -11.71 6.61 -2.68
N GLY A 64 -11.82 7.82 -2.11
CA GLY A 64 -13.00 8.21 -1.33
C GLY A 64 -12.83 8.06 0.18
N SER A 65 -13.95 7.86 0.88
CA SER A 65 -14.01 7.83 2.34
C SER A 65 -13.25 6.63 2.91
N THR A 66 -12.25 6.87 3.76
CA THR A 66 -11.42 5.81 4.35
C THR A 66 -12.17 4.91 5.35
N LEU A 67 -13.38 5.30 5.76
CA LEU A 67 -14.22 4.47 6.63
C LEU A 67 -15.06 3.48 5.82
N ASP A 68 -15.44 3.86 4.60
CA ASP A 68 -16.25 3.04 3.69
C ASP A 68 -15.37 2.23 2.74
N GLN A 69 -14.20 2.78 2.38
CA GLN A 69 -13.16 2.15 1.57
C GLN A 69 -11.84 2.15 2.34
N PRO A 70 -11.61 1.16 3.22
CA PRO A 70 -10.47 1.15 4.14
C PRO A 70 -9.11 1.19 3.42
N ALA A 71 -9.01 0.56 2.25
CA ALA A 71 -7.82 0.55 1.40
C ALA A 71 -7.34 1.97 1.01
N ALA A 72 -8.25 2.95 0.91
CA ALA A 72 -7.90 4.34 0.63
C ALA A 72 -7.05 4.97 1.76
N SER A 73 -6.99 4.35 2.93
CA SER A 73 -6.10 4.75 4.03
C SER A 73 -4.62 4.64 3.66
N TYR A 74 -4.26 3.84 2.66
CA TYR A 74 -2.90 3.70 2.16
C TYR A 74 -2.26 5.06 1.82
N TYR A 75 -3.00 5.92 1.12
CA TYR A 75 -2.50 7.23 0.70
C TYR A 75 -2.47 8.27 1.83
N ARG A 76 -3.07 8.00 3.00
CA ARG A 76 -3.09 8.96 4.13
C ARG A 76 -1.71 9.25 4.69
N ALA A 77 -0.77 8.33 4.49
CA ALA A 77 0.58 8.47 4.97
C ALA A 77 1.46 9.32 4.02
N ALA A 78 1.08 9.45 2.74
CA ALA A 78 1.78 10.26 1.75
C ALA A 78 1.31 11.73 1.79
N ARG A 79 2.25 12.67 1.70
CA ARG A 79 1.94 14.11 1.72
C ARG A 79 1.55 14.66 0.35
N ASP A 80 2.11 14.07 -0.70
CA ASP A 80 1.90 14.49 -2.08
C ASP A 80 1.98 13.27 -3.02
N PRO A 81 1.59 13.42 -4.31
CA PRO A 81 1.63 12.33 -5.28
C PRO A 81 3.03 11.76 -5.53
N LYS A 82 4.10 12.52 -5.30
CA LYS A 82 5.48 12.04 -5.50
C LYS A 82 5.88 11.10 -4.38
N GLU A 83 5.64 11.46 -3.12
CA GLU A 83 5.88 10.56 -1.98
C GLU A 83 5.07 9.27 -2.12
N ALA A 84 3.82 9.37 -2.59
CA ALA A 84 2.98 8.22 -2.88
C ALA A 84 3.62 7.30 -3.94
N MET A 85 4.00 7.84 -5.10
CA MET A 85 4.65 7.09 -6.17
C MET A 85 5.94 6.40 -5.70
N GLU A 86 6.79 7.10 -4.96
CA GLU A 86 8.04 6.53 -4.42
C GLU A 86 7.77 5.38 -3.45
N THR A 87 6.83 5.57 -2.53
CA THR A 87 6.46 4.55 -1.56
C THR A 87 5.85 3.33 -2.25
N THR A 88 4.97 3.53 -3.23
CA THR A 88 4.33 2.45 -4.02
C THR A 88 5.36 1.64 -4.81
N THR A 89 6.27 2.31 -5.52
CA THR A 89 7.28 1.64 -6.35
C THR A 89 8.29 0.87 -5.50
N GLN A 90 8.70 1.46 -4.37
CA GLN A 90 9.60 0.77 -3.46
C GLN A 90 8.92 -0.43 -2.78
N LEU A 91 7.68 -0.27 -2.32
CA LEU A 91 6.97 -1.29 -1.56
C LEU A 91 6.58 -2.50 -2.42
N PHE A 92 6.04 -2.25 -3.63
CA PHE A 92 5.44 -3.33 -4.43
C PHE A 92 6.30 -3.78 -5.60
N MET A 93 7.15 -2.91 -6.15
CA MET A 93 7.99 -3.22 -7.31
C MET A 93 9.46 -3.46 -6.93
N GLY A 94 9.86 -3.12 -5.70
CA GLY A 94 11.25 -3.23 -5.25
C GLY A 94 12.20 -2.23 -5.94
N VAL A 95 11.67 -1.24 -6.65
CA VAL A 95 12.45 -0.23 -7.39
C VAL A 95 12.32 1.12 -6.70
N ARG A 96 13.42 1.87 -6.60
CA ARG A 96 13.41 3.24 -6.08
C ARG A 96 13.32 4.22 -7.25
N MET A 97 12.16 4.82 -7.47
CA MET A 97 11.97 5.83 -8.54
C MET A 97 12.45 7.24 -8.17
N VAL A 98 13.12 7.42 -7.02
CA VAL A 98 13.69 8.71 -6.58
C VAL A 98 14.62 9.32 -7.63
N CYS A 99 15.34 8.49 -8.40
CA CYS A 99 16.28 8.96 -9.42
C CYS A 99 15.61 9.58 -10.65
N ALA A 100 14.36 9.22 -10.97
CA ALA A 100 13.61 9.82 -12.07
C ALA A 100 13.02 11.21 -11.73
N GLN A 101 13.21 11.69 -10.49
CA GLN A 101 12.74 13.02 -10.09
C GLN A 101 13.54 14.17 -10.70
N CYS A 102 14.83 13.95 -11.00
CA CYS A 102 15.77 15.03 -11.32
C CYS A 102 16.22 15.05 -12.78
N HIS A 103 16.13 13.93 -13.50
CA HIS A 103 16.42 13.89 -14.93
C HIS A 103 15.76 12.70 -15.61
N ASP A 104 15.48 12.84 -16.91
CA ASP A 104 15.08 11.72 -17.75
C ASP A 104 16.22 10.71 -17.85
N HIS A 105 15.86 9.42 -17.93
CA HIS A 105 16.85 8.38 -18.20
C HIS A 105 17.40 8.56 -19.62
N PRO A 106 18.72 8.47 -19.87
CA PRO A 106 19.33 8.78 -21.16
C PRO A 106 18.82 7.99 -22.38
N PHE A 107 17.93 7.01 -22.18
CA PHE A 107 17.33 6.18 -23.24
C PHE A 107 15.83 6.44 -23.48
N GLU A 108 15.17 7.36 -22.78
CA GLU A 108 13.82 7.82 -23.13
C GLU A 108 13.87 9.08 -23.99
N ARG A 109 13.66 8.96 -25.31
CA ARG A 109 13.35 10.11 -26.19
C ARG A 109 11.83 10.31 -26.21
N ARG A 110 11.33 11.31 -25.50
CA ARG A 110 9.98 11.84 -25.73
C ARG A 110 10.04 13.09 -26.59
N THR A 111 9.25 13.11 -27.67
CA THR A 111 8.97 14.33 -28.43
C THR A 111 7.93 15.15 -27.65
N SER A 112 8.36 16.20 -26.95
CA SER A 112 7.44 17.20 -26.41
C SER A 112 7.17 18.27 -27.47
N THR A 113 5.96 18.30 -27.99
CA THR A 113 5.47 19.46 -28.74
C THR A 113 5.01 20.47 -27.71
N SER A 114 5.78 21.55 -27.52
CA SER A 114 5.36 22.69 -26.71
C SER A 114 4.13 23.35 -27.33
N ARG A 115 3.11 23.61 -26.51
CA ARG A 115 2.12 24.67 -26.75
C ARG A 115 2.15 25.61 -25.57
#